data_AF-A0A9E5M0Q8-F1
#
_entry.id   AF-A0A9E5M0Q8-F1
#
_cell.length_a   1.000
_cell.length_b   1.000
_cell.length_c   1.000
_cell.angle_alpha   90.00
_cell.angle_beta   90.00
_cell.angle_gamma   90.00
#
_symmetry.space_group_name_H-M   'P 1'
#
loop_
_entity.id
_entity.type
_entity.pdbx_description
1 polymer ?
#
loop_
_entity_poly.entity_id
_entity_poly.type
_entity_poly.pdbx_seq_one_letter_code
_entity_poly.pdbx_strand_id
1 'polypeptide(L)'
;MTQPKVVSLGGGHGLAATLRSLRKITTDLTAIVTVADNGGSSGRLRQEFHSLPPGDLRMALAALCSDDEWGRSWAEIMQYRFTSAGELNGHTLGNLLLTALWDRDEDPVQGLDRVG
;
A
#
# COMPACT_ATOMS: atom_id res chain seq x y z
N MET A 1 22.32 -17.94 -12.91
CA MET A 1 21.59 -18.53 -11.77
C MET A 1 20.16 -18.01 -11.82
N THR A 2 19.16 -18.87 -11.65
CA THR A 2 17.75 -18.45 -11.58
C THR A 2 17.52 -17.63 -10.32
N GLN A 3 16.82 -16.50 -10.44
CA GLN A 3 16.47 -15.69 -9.27
C GLN A 3 15.59 -16.50 -8.30
N PRO A 4 15.78 -16.38 -6.98
CA PRO A 4 14.96 -17.10 -6.01
C PRO A 4 13.54 -16.51 -5.98
N LYS A 5 12.52 -17.38 -5.94
CA LYS A 5 11.13 -16.96 -5.74
C LYS A 5 10.85 -16.82 -4.25
N VAL A 6 10.34 -15.67 -3.81
CA VAL A 6 10.11 -15.42 -2.38
C VAL A 6 8.70 -14.91 -2.14
N VAL A 7 8.01 -15.56 -1.20
CA VAL A 7 6.71 -15.11 -0.67
C VAL A 7 6.92 -14.56 0.73
N SER A 8 6.45 -13.34 0.99
CA SER A 8 6.45 -12.72 2.32
C SER A 8 5.03 -12.50 2.81
N LEU A 9 4.73 -12.89 4.04
CA LEU A 9 3.41 -12.75 4.65
C LEU A 9 3.49 -11.84 5.89
N GLY A 10 2.59 -10.87 6.00
CA GLY A 10 2.53 -9.98 7.15
C GLY A 10 1.74 -8.70 6.89
N GLY A 11 2.09 -7.64 7.59
CA GLY A 11 1.55 -6.30 7.41
C GLY A 11 2.47 -5.25 8.02
N GLY A 12 2.01 -4.02 8.08
CA GLY A 12 2.70 -2.98 8.82
C GLY A 12 4.06 -2.59 8.22
N HIS A 13 4.83 -1.93 9.07
CA HIS A 13 6.21 -1.53 8.80
C HIS A 13 7.15 -2.74 8.66
N GLY A 14 6.87 -3.85 9.37
CA GLY A 14 7.68 -5.06 9.33
C GLY A 14 7.71 -5.69 7.95
N LEU A 15 6.54 -5.90 7.35
CA LEU A 15 6.46 -6.42 5.98
C LEU A 15 7.11 -5.45 4.98
N ALA A 16 6.83 -4.14 5.10
CA ALA A 16 7.40 -3.14 4.20
C ALA A 16 8.95 -3.11 4.22
N ALA A 17 9.57 -3.21 5.41
CA ALA A 17 11.03 -3.28 5.54
C ALA A 17 11.61 -4.57 4.95
N THR A 18 10.93 -5.70 5.15
CA THR A 18 11.29 -6.99 4.55
C THR A 18 11.25 -6.92 3.02
N LEU A 19 10.17 -6.39 2.44
CA LEU A 19 10.01 -6.27 0.98
C LEU A 19 11.10 -5.38 0.36
N ARG A 20 11.40 -4.21 0.96
CA ARG A 20 12.50 -3.33 0.52
C ARG A 20 13.87 -4.02 0.53
N SER A 21 14.10 -4.90 1.52
CA SER A 21 15.36 -5.64 1.63
C SER A 21 15.43 -6.77 0.60
N LEU A 22 14.33 -7.53 0.43
CA LEU A 22 14.24 -8.65 -0.51
C LEU A 22 14.36 -8.21 -1.98
N ARG A 23 13.88 -7.00 -2.31
CA ARG A 23 14.04 -6.42 -3.66
C ARG A 23 15.49 -6.28 -4.12
N LYS A 24 16.44 -6.24 -3.19
CA LYS A 24 17.89 -6.23 -3.48
C LYS A 24 18.43 -7.62 -3.85
N ILE A 25 17.64 -8.68 -3.62
CA ILE A 25 18.04 -10.09 -3.78
C ILE A 25 17.31 -10.70 -4.98
N THR A 26 16.02 -10.39 -5.16
CA THR A 26 15.19 -10.95 -6.24
C THR A 26 14.09 -9.98 -6.66
N THR A 27 13.69 -10.08 -7.92
CA THR A 27 12.52 -9.42 -8.50
C THR A 27 11.28 -10.33 -8.52
N ASP A 28 11.42 -11.63 -8.24
CA ASP A 28 10.30 -12.58 -8.15
C ASP A 28 9.76 -12.63 -6.71
N LEU A 29 9.02 -11.57 -6.35
CA LEU A 29 8.45 -11.35 -5.01
C LEU A 29 6.94 -11.37 -5.02
N THR A 30 6.36 -12.10 -4.07
CA THR A 30 4.92 -12.04 -3.76
C THR A 30 4.73 -11.61 -2.31
N ALA A 31 3.89 -10.60 -2.09
CA ALA A 31 3.52 -10.15 -0.75
C ALA A 31 2.07 -10.58 -0.44
N ILE A 32 1.89 -11.33 0.65
CA ILE A 32 0.57 -11.61 1.23
C ILE A 32 0.37 -10.63 2.38
N VAL A 33 -0.51 -9.66 2.16
CA VAL A 33 -0.68 -8.52 3.06
C VAL A 33 -1.95 -8.70 3.88
N THR A 34 -1.84 -8.64 5.20
CA THR A 34 -3.00 -8.58 6.09
C THR A 34 -3.70 -7.22 5.95
N VAL A 35 -5.03 -7.23 6.05
CA VAL A 35 -5.87 -6.03 6.00
C VAL A 35 -6.54 -5.83 7.36
N ALA A 36 -5.71 -5.73 8.40
CA ALA A 36 -6.17 -5.65 9.79
C ALA A 36 -6.01 -4.25 10.42
N ASP A 37 -5.31 -3.32 9.76
CA ASP A 37 -5.15 -1.95 10.27
C ASP A 37 -6.50 -1.27 10.52
N ASN A 38 -6.68 -0.65 11.68
CA ASN A 38 -7.92 0.01 12.07
C ASN A 38 -7.68 1.39 12.69
N GLY A 39 -6.45 1.93 12.59
CA GLY A 39 -6.07 3.22 13.15
C GLY A 39 -6.05 4.37 12.12
N GLY A 40 -6.18 5.61 12.62
CA GLY A 40 -5.95 6.84 11.86
C GLY A 40 -6.72 6.94 10.55
N SER A 41 -6.01 7.26 9.46
CA SER A 41 -6.56 7.37 8.10
C SER A 41 -7.31 6.11 7.66
N SER A 42 -6.73 4.91 7.89
CA SER A 42 -7.31 3.63 7.49
C SER A 42 -8.62 3.35 8.22
N GLY A 43 -8.64 3.61 9.54
CA GLY A 43 -9.83 3.43 10.37
C GLY A 43 -10.98 4.34 9.96
N ARG A 44 -10.70 5.63 9.70
CA ARG A 44 -11.72 6.59 9.25
C ARG A 44 -12.34 6.19 7.90
N LEU A 45 -11.51 5.85 6.91
CA LEU A 45 -12.00 5.46 5.58
C LEU A 45 -12.82 4.16 5.63
N ARG A 46 -12.38 3.18 6.42
CA ARG A 46 -13.14 1.95 6.63
C ARG A 46 -14.52 2.21 7.26
N GLN A 47 -14.61 3.15 8.20
CA GLN A 47 -15.89 3.52 8.83
C GLN A 47 -16.82 4.22 7.85
N GLU A 48 -16.28 5.07 6.99
CA GLU A 48 -17.05 5.89 6.04
C GLU A 48 -17.50 5.11 4.80
N PHE A 49 -16.61 4.31 4.20
CA PHE A 49 -16.85 3.61 2.94
C PHE A 49 -17.14 2.11 3.08
N HIS A 50 -17.15 1.58 4.32
CA HIS A 50 -17.30 0.14 4.59
C HIS A 50 -16.30 -0.76 3.83
N SER A 51 -15.14 -0.20 3.46
CA SER A 51 -14.10 -0.88 2.67
C SER A 51 -13.13 -1.69 3.54
N LEU A 52 -12.24 -2.44 2.88
CA LEU A 52 -11.04 -2.97 3.54
C LEU A 52 -10.18 -1.79 4.05
N PRO A 53 -9.40 -1.98 5.13
CA PRO A 53 -8.47 -0.95 5.57
C PRO A 53 -7.24 -0.89 4.65
N PRO A 54 -6.94 0.28 4.05
CA PRO A 54 -5.92 0.40 3.01
C PRO A 54 -4.47 0.47 3.53
N GLY A 55 -4.25 0.72 4.82
CA GLY A 55 -2.95 1.13 5.36
C GLY A 55 -1.79 0.16 5.12
N ASP A 56 -2.00 -1.13 5.42
CA ASP A 56 -0.97 -2.17 5.25
C ASP A 56 -0.66 -2.43 3.78
N LEU A 57 -1.69 -2.51 2.93
CA LEU A 57 -1.56 -2.64 1.48
C LEU A 57 -0.79 -1.46 0.87
N ARG A 58 -1.13 -0.24 1.25
CA ARG A 58 -0.40 0.97 0.84
C ARG A 58 1.10 0.87 1.19
N MET A 59 1.42 0.40 2.40
CA MET A 59 2.83 0.24 2.81
C MET A 59 3.56 -0.81 1.99
N ALA A 60 2.91 -1.93 1.68
CA ALA A 60 3.47 -2.98 0.82
C ALA A 60 3.69 -2.48 -0.61
N LEU A 61 2.69 -1.81 -1.22
CA LEU A 61 2.79 -1.24 -2.57
C LEU A 61 3.94 -0.23 -2.67
N ALA A 62 4.03 0.70 -1.73
CA ALA A 62 5.12 1.68 -1.71
C ALA A 62 6.51 1.06 -1.47
N ALA A 63 6.58 -0.11 -0.82
CA ALA A 63 7.83 -0.86 -0.67
C ALA A 63 8.23 -1.60 -1.95
N LEU A 64 7.26 -1.93 -2.80
CA LEU A 64 7.43 -2.67 -4.04
C LEU A 64 7.68 -1.79 -5.27
N CYS A 65 7.42 -0.47 -5.18
CA CYS A 65 7.76 0.49 -6.25
C CYS A 65 9.21 0.34 -6.72
N SER A 66 9.47 0.56 -8.01
CA SER A 66 10.81 0.50 -8.59
C SER A 66 11.77 1.52 -7.94
N ASP A 67 13.08 1.25 -8.04
CA ASP A 67 14.12 2.13 -7.49
C ASP A 67 14.54 3.24 -8.46
N ASP A 68 13.92 3.32 -9.64
CA ASP A 68 14.10 4.46 -10.55
C ASP A 68 13.48 5.74 -9.97
N GLU A 69 13.64 6.85 -10.67
CA GLU A 69 13.13 8.16 -10.23
C GLU A 69 11.60 8.16 -10.10
N TRP A 70 10.91 7.52 -11.04
CA TRP A 70 9.46 7.45 -11.06
C TRP A 70 8.92 6.61 -9.90
N GLY A 71 9.44 5.41 -9.69
CA GLY A 71 9.02 4.51 -8.61
C GLY A 71 9.27 5.11 -7.23
N ARG A 72 10.41 5.80 -7.03
CA ARG A 72 10.67 6.53 -5.79
C ARG A 72 9.68 7.68 -5.57
N SER A 73 9.43 8.49 -6.59
CA SER A 73 8.43 9.56 -6.52
C SER A 73 7.02 9.02 -6.22
N TRP A 74 6.63 7.92 -6.88
CA TRP A 74 5.35 7.27 -6.64
C TRP A 74 5.24 6.71 -5.22
N ALA A 75 6.30 6.09 -4.69
CA ALA A 75 6.34 5.62 -3.32
C ALA A 75 6.17 6.78 -2.31
N GLU A 76 6.79 7.93 -2.58
CA GLU A 76 6.63 9.14 -1.75
C GLU A 76 5.20 9.68 -1.79
N ILE A 77 4.60 9.76 -2.98
CA ILE A 77 3.20 10.20 -3.18
C ILE A 77 2.23 9.24 -2.46
N MET A 78 2.41 7.93 -2.61
CA MET A 78 1.61 6.92 -1.91
C MET A 78 1.72 7.06 -0.39
N GLN A 79 2.87 7.50 0.11
CA GLN A 79 3.13 7.70 1.54
C GLN A 79 2.75 9.09 2.05
N TYR A 80 2.50 10.05 1.15
CA TYR A 80 2.22 11.45 1.50
C TYR A 80 1.01 11.54 2.42
N ARG A 81 1.21 12.22 3.56
CA ARG A 81 0.17 12.49 4.55
C ARG A 81 -0.19 13.96 4.51
N PHE A 82 -1.47 14.24 4.27
CA PHE A 82 -1.98 15.60 4.29
C PHE A 82 -1.88 16.19 5.71
N THR A 83 -1.48 17.46 5.77
CA THR A 83 -1.54 18.29 6.96
C THR A 83 -2.41 19.50 6.64
N SER A 84 -3.55 19.62 7.29
CA SER A 84 -4.50 20.72 7.07
C SER A 84 -5.40 20.92 8.29
N ALA A 85 -6.29 21.91 8.22
CA ALA A 85 -7.32 22.14 9.24
C ALA A 85 -8.67 21.49 8.89
N GLY A 86 -8.79 20.78 7.76
CA GLY A 86 -10.05 20.21 7.27
C GLY A 86 -10.08 18.68 7.31
N GLU A 87 -11.13 18.09 6.74
CA GLU A 87 -11.42 16.64 6.79
C GLU A 87 -10.29 15.75 6.25
N LEU A 88 -9.55 16.23 5.25
CA LEU A 88 -8.41 15.49 4.69
C LEU A 88 -7.22 15.40 5.64
N ASN A 89 -7.20 16.14 6.75
CA ASN A 89 -6.07 16.18 7.67
C ASN A 89 -5.72 14.79 8.21
N GLY A 90 -4.45 14.42 8.07
CA GLY A 90 -3.94 13.13 8.49
C GLY A 90 -4.31 11.95 7.59
N HIS A 91 -5.08 12.15 6.51
CA HIS A 91 -5.22 11.12 5.48
C HIS A 91 -3.92 10.97 4.71
N THR A 92 -3.67 9.75 4.23
CA THR A 92 -2.59 9.48 3.28
C THR A 92 -3.19 9.41 1.89
N LEU A 93 -2.52 10.00 0.89
CA LEU A 93 -3.01 9.98 -0.48
C LEU A 93 -3.18 8.55 -1.00
N GLY A 94 -2.23 7.66 -0.69
CA GLY A 94 -2.34 6.25 -1.07
C GLY A 94 -3.54 5.53 -0.44
N ASN A 95 -3.98 5.92 0.77
CA ASN A 95 -5.21 5.35 1.33
C ASN A 95 -6.45 5.84 0.56
N LEU A 96 -6.50 7.13 0.20
CA LEU A 96 -7.60 7.68 -0.58
C LEU A 96 -7.68 7.05 -1.98
N LEU A 97 -6.52 6.86 -2.64
CA LEU A 97 -6.44 6.19 -3.93
C LEU A 97 -6.98 4.75 -3.87
N LEU A 98 -6.52 3.96 -2.90
CA LEU A 98 -6.99 2.58 -2.72
C LEU A 98 -8.48 2.52 -2.39
N THR A 99 -8.96 3.43 -1.55
CA THR A 99 -10.38 3.52 -1.21
C THR A 99 -11.22 3.85 -2.44
N ALA A 100 -10.79 4.81 -3.26
CA ALA A 100 -11.49 5.17 -4.50
C ALA A 100 -11.55 4.02 -5.52
N LEU A 101 -10.53 3.17 -5.57
CA LEU A 101 -10.53 2.00 -6.45
C LEU A 101 -11.51 0.93 -5.99
N TRP A 102 -11.56 0.67 -4.68
CA TRP A 102 -12.52 -0.28 -4.11
C TRP A 102 -13.95 0.21 -4.19
N ASP A 103 -14.17 1.50 -3.98
CA ASP A 103 -15.49 2.14 -4.12
C ASP A 103 -15.98 2.08 -5.57
N ARG A 104 -15.09 2.25 -6.56
CA ARG A 104 -15.46 2.20 -7.99
C ARG A 104 -15.65 0.78 -8.52
N ASP A 105 -14.68 -0.10 -8.29
CA ASP A 105 -14.58 -1.36 -9.02
C ASP A 105 -15.20 -2.56 -8.25
N GLU A 106 -15.68 -2.36 -7.01
CA GLU A 106 -16.25 -3.34 -6.05
C GLU A 106 -15.36 -4.58 -5.72
N ASP A 107 -14.48 -5.01 -6.62
CA ASP A 107 -13.50 -6.07 -6.46
C ASP A 107 -12.15 -5.51 -5.96
N PRO A 108 -11.75 -5.83 -4.72
CA PRO A 108 -10.53 -5.30 -4.14
C PRO A 108 -9.25 -5.72 -4.84
N VAL A 109 -9.27 -6.85 -5.55
CA VAL A 109 -8.11 -7.41 -6.25
C VAL A 109 -7.92 -6.72 -7.59
N GLN A 110 -8.99 -6.56 -8.38
CA GLN A 110 -8.91 -5.88 -9.68
C GLN A 110 -8.49 -4.40 -9.55
N GLY A 111 -8.87 -3.75 -8.46
CA GLY A 111 -8.42 -2.39 -8.17
C GLY A 111 -6.89 -2.29 -7.98
N LEU A 112 -6.26 -3.33 -7.42
CA LEU A 112 -4.82 -3.34 -7.16
C LEU A 112 -3.99 -3.51 -8.45
N ASP A 113 -4.49 -4.25 -9.44
CA ASP A 113 -3.86 -4.39 -10.77
C ASP A 113 -3.71 -3.06 -11.52
N ARG A 114 -4.40 -2.00 -11.07
CA ARG A 114 -4.32 -0.64 -11.65
C ARG A 114 -3.34 0.28 -10.94
N VAL A 115 -2.82 -0.10 -9.77
CA VAL A 115 -1.94 0.73 -8.92
C VAL A 115 -0.51 0.19 -8.86
N GLY A 116 -0.35 -1.12 -9.07
CA GLY A 116 0.93 -1.82 -9.13
C GLY A 116 1.28 -2.22 -10.55
#